data_AF-A0A072NLG1-F1
#
_entry.id   AF-A0A072NLG1-F1
#
_cell.length_a   1.000
_cell.length_b   1.000
_cell.length_c   1.000
_cell.angle_alpha   90.00
_cell.angle_beta   90.00
_cell.angle_gamma   90.00
#
_symmetry.space_group_name_H-M   'P 1'
#
loop_
_entity.id
_entity.type
_entity.pdbx_description
1 polymer ?
#
loop_
_entity_poly.entity_id
_entity_poly.type
_entity_poly.pdbx_seq_one_letter_code
_entity_poly.pdbx_strand_id
1 'polypeptide(L)'
;MVDRTDNSTGNGIIHHILPRQSVFARKVAGSKEESQIVATNINTVFICMSLNNDFNLRRLERYLSIAWDSGATPVIVLTKSDLCKEIEEMLNEISSIAIGVEVLVTTSTSDEGYQSLKRYLFSGKTVAFIGSSGVGKSTLINQRTKQKKKKMKS
;
A
#
# COMPACT_ATOMS: atom_id res chain seq x y z
N MET A 1 7.34 39.17 -13.55
CA MET A 1 6.71 37.97 -12.95
C MET A 1 7.62 37.55 -11.82
N VAL A 2 7.28 37.91 -10.58
CA VAL A 2 8.21 37.92 -9.45
C VAL A 2 8.06 36.63 -8.66
N ASP A 3 9.06 35.77 -8.75
CA ASP A 3 9.26 34.63 -7.85
C ASP A 3 9.59 35.20 -6.46
N ARG A 4 8.90 34.73 -5.40
CA ARG A 4 9.04 35.30 -4.05
C ARG A 4 10.19 34.64 -3.31
N THR A 5 11.11 35.43 -2.78
CA THR A 5 12.33 34.98 -2.07
C THR A 5 12.21 34.98 -0.53
N ASP A 6 11.02 35.26 0.03
CA ASP A 6 10.91 35.71 1.42
C ASP A 6 9.88 34.89 2.21
N ASN A 7 10.29 34.36 3.37
CA ASN A 7 9.56 33.39 4.18
C ASN A 7 8.59 34.02 5.21
N SER A 8 7.79 35.01 4.79
CA SER A 8 6.75 35.62 5.64
C SER A 8 5.39 34.99 5.38
N THR A 9 4.64 34.70 6.45
CA THR A 9 3.36 33.98 6.45
C THR A 9 2.37 34.52 5.40
N GLY A 10 2.18 33.77 4.31
CA GLY A 10 1.25 34.05 3.22
C GLY A 10 0.93 32.80 2.38
N ASN A 11 -0.15 32.84 1.60
CA ASN A 11 -0.58 31.70 0.78
C ASN A 11 0.33 31.51 -0.44
N GLY A 12 0.84 30.29 -0.64
CA GLY A 12 1.58 29.89 -1.84
C GLY A 12 0.64 29.61 -3.03
N ILE A 13 1.14 29.78 -4.25
CA ILE A 13 0.41 29.49 -5.50
C ILE A 13 1.09 28.31 -6.20
N ILE A 14 0.29 27.31 -6.61
CA ILE A 14 0.79 26.20 -7.42
C ILE A 14 0.87 26.66 -8.87
N HIS A 15 2.09 26.74 -9.40
CA HIS A 15 2.30 27.19 -10.78
C HIS A 15 2.13 26.08 -11.82
N HIS A 16 2.61 24.88 -11.51
CA HIS A 16 2.62 23.75 -12.46
C HIS A 16 2.39 22.41 -11.74
N ILE A 17 1.81 21.47 -12.48
CA ILE A 17 1.67 20.06 -12.08
C ILE A 17 2.53 19.25 -13.05
N LEU A 18 3.50 18.51 -12.51
CA LEU A 18 4.34 17.62 -13.32
C LEU A 18 3.56 16.35 -13.73
N PRO A 19 3.96 15.68 -14.82
CA PRO A 19 3.38 14.40 -15.23
C PRO A 19 3.41 13.38 -14.08
N ARG A 20 2.30 12.67 -13.90
CA ARG A 20 2.13 11.68 -12.82
C ARG A 20 2.68 10.33 -13.25
N GLN A 21 3.44 9.67 -12.39
CA GLN A 21 3.99 8.34 -12.62
C GLN A 21 2.96 7.23 -12.41
N SER A 22 1.97 7.47 -11.56
CA SER A 22 0.86 6.54 -11.31
C SER A 22 -0.39 7.30 -10.88
N VAL A 23 -1.55 6.69 -11.11
CA VAL A 23 -2.86 7.30 -10.86
C VAL A 23 -3.83 6.27 -10.27
N PHE A 24 -4.29 6.53 -9.05
CA PHE A 24 -5.39 5.81 -8.42
C PHE A 24 -6.66 6.61 -8.59
N ALA A 25 -7.60 6.08 -9.38
CA ALA A 25 -8.90 6.68 -9.58
C ALA A 25 -10.01 5.83 -8.94
N ARG A 26 -11.01 6.50 -8.36
CA ARG A 26 -12.23 5.89 -7.83
C ARG A 26 -13.39 6.29 -8.73
N LYS A 27 -14.18 5.32 -9.17
CA LYS A 27 -15.46 5.59 -9.86
C LYS A 27 -16.46 6.13 -8.84
N VAL A 28 -17.03 7.30 -9.10
CA VAL A 28 -18.10 7.88 -8.28
C VAL A 28 -19.43 7.23 -8.69
N ALA A 29 -20.25 6.86 -7.72
CA ALA A 29 -21.59 6.34 -8.00
C ALA A 29 -22.53 7.49 -8.34
N GLY A 30 -23.20 7.43 -9.50
CA GLY A 30 -24.31 8.34 -9.85
C GLY A 30 -24.10 9.26 -11.05
N SER A 31 -22.86 9.50 -11.50
CA SER A 31 -22.57 10.22 -12.76
C SER A 31 -21.76 9.31 -13.68
N LYS A 32 -22.21 9.16 -14.93
CA LYS A 32 -21.80 8.05 -15.81
C LYS A 32 -20.33 8.05 -16.22
N GLU A 33 -19.53 9.10 -15.98
CA GLU A 33 -18.15 9.16 -16.51
C GLU A 33 -17.09 9.85 -15.65
N GLU A 34 -17.39 10.33 -14.44
CA GLU A 34 -16.38 11.04 -13.65
C GLU A 34 -15.65 10.10 -12.68
N SER A 35 -14.43 9.71 -13.06
CA SER A 35 -13.49 9.07 -12.15
C SER A 35 -12.75 10.14 -11.33
N GLN A 36 -12.85 10.08 -10.00
CA GLN A 36 -12.11 10.96 -9.11
C GLN A 36 -10.72 10.39 -8.84
N ILE A 37 -9.68 11.16 -9.13
CA ILE A 37 -8.31 10.79 -8.76
C ILE A 37 -8.15 10.95 -7.24
N VAL A 38 -7.82 9.84 -6.57
CA VAL A 38 -7.69 9.75 -5.10
C VAL A 38 -6.22 9.87 -4.66
N ALA A 39 -5.31 9.31 -5.45
CA ALA A 39 -3.87 9.37 -5.17
C ALA A 39 -3.05 9.25 -6.45
N THR A 40 -1.83 9.77 -6.44
CA THR A 40 -0.91 9.76 -7.60
C THR A 40 0.54 9.61 -7.14
N ASN A 41 1.44 9.20 -8.03
CA ASN A 41 2.87 9.05 -7.75
C ASN A 41 3.18 8.04 -6.61
N ILE A 42 2.37 6.99 -6.53
CA ILE A 42 2.62 5.79 -5.72
C ILE A 42 3.52 4.85 -6.51
N ASN A 43 4.62 4.39 -5.92
CA ASN A 43 5.52 3.43 -6.54
C ASN A 43 5.10 1.98 -6.26
N THR A 44 4.70 1.70 -5.01
CA THR A 44 4.39 0.33 -4.57
C THR A 44 3.08 0.29 -3.80
N VAL A 45 2.28 -0.72 -4.06
CA VAL A 45 0.97 -0.92 -3.42
C VAL A 45 1.02 -2.23 -2.65
N PHE A 46 1.00 -2.13 -1.34
CA PHE A 46 0.84 -3.27 -0.45
C PHE A 46 -0.62 -3.69 -0.40
N ILE A 47 -0.92 -4.86 -0.94
CA ILE A 47 -2.24 -5.48 -0.92
C ILE A 47 -2.32 -6.35 0.33
N CYS A 48 -2.90 -5.81 1.40
CA CYS A 48 -3.00 -6.51 2.67
C CYS A 48 -4.22 -7.43 2.70
N MET A 49 -3.97 -8.72 2.87
CA MET A 49 -4.98 -9.77 3.05
C MET A 49 -4.75 -10.44 4.41
N SER A 50 -5.82 -10.68 5.16
CA SER A 50 -5.73 -11.40 6.44
C SER A 50 -5.89 -12.89 6.17
N LEU A 51 -5.03 -13.71 6.76
CA LEU A 51 -5.12 -15.18 6.73
C LEU A 51 -6.06 -15.72 7.83
N ASN A 52 -7.16 -15.01 8.07
CA ASN A 52 -8.28 -15.54 8.85
C ASN A 52 -9.27 -16.25 7.91
N ASN A 53 -10.34 -16.81 8.44
CA ASN A 53 -11.36 -17.56 7.68
C ASN A 53 -12.18 -16.72 6.63
N ASP A 54 -11.76 -15.51 6.26
CA ASP A 54 -12.37 -14.67 5.20
C ASP A 54 -11.34 -14.27 4.12
N PHE A 55 -10.32 -15.10 3.90
CA PHE A 55 -9.48 -14.92 2.72
C PHE A 55 -10.32 -15.12 1.44
N ASN A 56 -10.21 -14.18 0.50
CA ASN A 56 -11.03 -14.17 -0.70
C ASN A 56 -10.17 -13.88 -1.93
N LEU A 57 -9.96 -14.92 -2.75
CA LEU A 57 -9.10 -14.86 -3.92
C LEU A 57 -9.61 -13.83 -4.97
N ARG A 58 -10.92 -13.79 -5.24
CA ARG A 58 -11.52 -12.80 -6.15
C ARG A 58 -11.28 -11.35 -5.69
N ARG A 59 -11.28 -11.13 -4.38
CA ARG A 59 -10.98 -9.81 -3.80
C ARG A 59 -9.52 -9.41 -4.05
N LEU A 60 -8.61 -10.37 -3.94
CA LEU A 60 -7.19 -10.19 -4.24
C LEU A 60 -6.97 -9.89 -5.73
N GLU A 61 -7.57 -10.66 -6.64
CA GLU A 61 -7.51 -10.41 -8.10
C GLU A 61 -7.92 -8.97 -8.45
N ARG A 62 -9.03 -8.52 -7.86
CA ARG A 62 -9.50 -7.14 -8.07
C ARG A 62 -8.50 -6.10 -7.57
N TYR A 63 -7.85 -6.32 -6.43
CA TYR A 63 -6.82 -5.41 -5.95
C TYR A 63 -5.56 -5.42 -6.80
N LEU A 64 -5.17 -6.59 -7.32
CA LEU A 64 -4.07 -6.72 -8.28
C LEU A 64 -4.34 -5.92 -9.55
N SER A 65 -5.54 -6.06 -10.13
CA SER A 65 -5.96 -5.27 -11.29
C SER A 65 -5.85 -3.78 -11.02
N ILE A 66 -6.40 -3.30 -9.90
CA ILE A 66 -6.35 -1.87 -9.54
C ILE A 66 -4.90 -1.36 -9.39
N ALA A 67 -4.03 -2.16 -8.76
CA ALA A 67 -2.63 -1.78 -8.58
C ALA A 67 -1.91 -1.69 -9.94
N TRP A 68 -2.07 -2.70 -10.80
CA TRP A 68 -1.46 -2.71 -12.12
C TRP A 68 -1.99 -1.59 -13.02
N ASP A 69 -3.31 -1.38 -13.06
CA ASP A 69 -3.95 -0.30 -13.82
C ASP A 69 -3.45 1.09 -13.40
N SER A 70 -3.07 1.24 -12.13
CA SER A 70 -2.52 2.50 -11.62
C SER A 70 -1.09 2.78 -12.08
N GLY A 71 -0.36 1.78 -12.57
CA GLY A 71 1.08 1.84 -12.88
C GLY A 71 2.01 1.60 -11.67
N ALA A 72 1.46 1.30 -10.49
CA ALA A 72 2.25 0.97 -9.31
C ALA A 72 2.53 -0.54 -9.23
N THR A 73 3.69 -0.91 -8.67
CA THR A 73 4.05 -2.32 -8.44
C THR A 73 3.27 -2.89 -7.25
N PRO A 74 2.44 -3.95 -7.42
CA PRO A 74 1.79 -4.61 -6.30
C PRO A 74 2.76 -5.49 -5.52
N VAL A 75 2.54 -5.57 -4.20
CA VAL A 75 3.17 -6.55 -3.30
C VAL A 75 2.07 -7.08 -2.38
N ILE A 76 1.90 -8.40 -2.33
CA ILE A 76 0.89 -9.02 -1.49
C ILE A 76 1.45 -9.15 -0.07
N VAL A 77 0.65 -8.76 0.92
CA VAL A 77 1.02 -8.85 2.33
C VAL A 77 -0.04 -9.65 3.08
N LEU A 78 0.30 -10.89 3.39
CA LEU A 78 -0.53 -11.83 4.14
C LEU A 78 -0.32 -11.60 5.64
N THR A 79 -1.33 -11.07 6.32
CA THR A 79 -1.27 -10.74 7.74
C THR A 79 -1.93 -11.83 8.59
N LYS A 80 -1.59 -11.84 9.89
CA LYS A 80 -2.14 -12.78 10.88
C LYS A 80 -1.89 -14.25 10.53
N SER A 81 -0.71 -14.56 9.98
CA SER A 81 -0.35 -15.93 9.64
C SER A 81 -0.36 -16.89 10.84
N ASP A 82 -0.29 -16.36 12.06
CA ASP A 82 -0.47 -17.10 13.32
C ASP A 82 -1.85 -17.76 13.46
N LEU A 83 -2.85 -17.33 12.70
CA LEU A 83 -4.21 -17.89 12.72
C LEU A 83 -4.46 -18.94 11.63
N CYS A 84 -3.49 -19.19 10.74
CA CYS A 84 -3.63 -20.08 9.60
C CYS A 84 -2.70 -21.29 9.74
N LYS A 85 -3.27 -22.49 9.65
CA LYS A 85 -2.51 -23.75 9.70
C LYS A 85 -2.04 -24.22 8.31
N GLU A 86 -2.68 -23.73 7.24
CA GLU A 86 -2.52 -24.20 5.86
C GLU A 86 -1.95 -23.08 4.96
N ILE A 87 -0.88 -22.43 5.42
CA ILE A 87 -0.27 -21.29 4.70
C ILE A 87 0.25 -21.71 3.32
N GLU A 88 0.81 -22.92 3.20
CA GLU A 88 1.36 -23.42 1.93
C GLU A 88 0.30 -23.57 0.85
N GLU A 89 -0.89 -24.07 1.20
CA GLU A 89 -2.01 -24.19 0.27
C GLU A 89 -2.48 -22.81 -0.21
N MET A 90 -2.61 -21.85 0.70
CA MET A 90 -2.93 -20.46 0.37
C MET A 90 -1.89 -19.82 -0.57
N LEU A 91 -0.60 -20.06 -0.33
CA LEU A 91 0.46 -19.55 -1.20
C LEU A 91 0.39 -20.15 -2.60
N ASN A 92 0.05 -21.45 -2.71
CA ASN A 92 -0.17 -22.10 -4.00
C ASN A 92 -1.35 -21.47 -4.76
N GLU A 93 -2.49 -21.24 -4.10
CA GLU A 93 -3.63 -20.56 -4.72
C GLU A 93 -3.24 -19.15 -5.21
N ILE A 94 -2.55 -18.37 -4.38
CA ILE A 94 -2.10 -17.03 -4.75
C ILE A 94 -1.15 -17.06 -5.95
N SER A 95 -0.23 -18.04 -5.98
CA SER A 95 0.73 -18.18 -7.09
C SER A 95 0.05 -18.36 -8.44
N SER A 96 -1.15 -18.95 -8.48
CA SER A 96 -1.92 -19.16 -9.71
C SER A 96 -2.48 -17.87 -10.32
N ILE A 97 -2.74 -16.84 -9.49
CA ILE A 97 -3.33 -15.56 -9.92
C ILE A 97 -2.36 -14.37 -9.89
N ALA A 98 -1.24 -14.51 -9.18
CA ALA A 98 -0.32 -13.42 -8.86
C ALA A 98 1.10 -13.71 -9.39
N ILE A 99 1.19 -14.14 -10.64
CA ILE A 99 2.45 -14.48 -11.30
C ILE A 99 3.39 -13.26 -11.30
N GLY A 100 4.62 -13.45 -10.81
CA GLY A 100 5.62 -12.38 -10.73
C GLY A 100 5.36 -11.32 -9.66
N VAL A 101 4.31 -11.48 -8.83
CA VAL A 101 4.02 -10.60 -7.71
C VAL A 101 4.63 -11.17 -6.44
N GLU A 102 5.37 -10.34 -5.71
CA GLU A 102 5.97 -10.79 -4.47
C GLU A 102 4.93 -10.93 -3.35
N VAL A 103 5.03 -12.03 -2.59
CA VAL A 103 4.15 -12.34 -1.45
C VAL A 103 4.95 -12.30 -0.16
N LEU A 104 4.51 -11.46 0.78
CA LEU A 104 5.08 -11.31 2.10
C LEU A 104 4.13 -11.87 3.15
N VAL A 105 4.64 -12.70 4.05
CA VAL A 105 3.88 -13.26 5.17
C VAL A 105 4.30 -12.55 6.46
N THR A 106 3.33 -12.11 7.26
CA THR A 106 3.58 -11.38 8.50
C THR A 106 2.57 -11.74 9.59
N THR A 107 3.03 -11.82 10.84
CA THR A 107 2.16 -11.82 12.02
C THR A 107 2.18 -10.46 12.69
N SER A 108 1.23 -10.20 13.59
CA SER A 108 1.23 -8.97 14.40
C SER A 108 2.33 -8.93 15.45
N THR A 109 2.90 -10.09 15.78
CA THR A 109 3.90 -10.30 16.83
C THR A 109 5.33 -10.41 16.29
N SER A 110 5.52 -10.76 15.01
CA SER A 110 6.86 -10.88 14.41
C SER A 110 7.40 -9.53 13.95
N ASP A 111 8.61 -9.18 14.36
CA ASP A 111 9.35 -8.06 13.75
C ASP A 111 9.76 -8.39 12.29
N GLU A 112 9.88 -9.67 11.93
CA GLU A 112 10.34 -10.16 10.61
C GLU A 112 9.46 -9.72 9.44
N GLY A 113 8.13 -9.76 9.60
CA GLY A 113 7.21 -9.31 8.56
C GLY A 113 7.36 -7.82 8.23
N TYR A 114 7.59 -6.98 9.25
CA TYR A 114 7.88 -5.56 9.03
C TYR A 114 9.27 -5.34 8.41
N GLN A 115 10.28 -6.14 8.78
CA GLN A 115 11.61 -6.05 8.16
C GLN A 115 11.54 -6.30 6.65
N SER A 116 10.74 -7.26 6.22
CA SER A 116 10.52 -7.56 4.81
C SER A 116 9.93 -6.37 4.03
N LEU A 117 9.07 -5.56 4.67
CA LEU A 117 8.53 -4.34 4.07
C LEU A 117 9.58 -3.24 3.92
N LYS A 118 10.62 -3.20 4.76
CA LYS A 118 11.59 -2.08 4.79
C LYS A 118 12.31 -1.85 3.46
N ARG A 119 12.52 -2.89 2.65
CA ARG A 119 13.17 -2.77 1.34
C ARG A 119 12.42 -1.85 0.37
N TYR A 120 11.14 -1.60 0.60
CA TYR A 120 10.34 -0.63 -0.18
C TYR A 120 10.18 0.72 0.51
N LEU A 121 10.52 0.81 1.81
CA LEU A 121 10.26 1.97 2.66
C LEU A 121 11.51 2.85 2.80
N PHE A 122 12.10 3.25 1.68
CA PHE A 122 13.26 4.15 1.64
C PHE A 122 12.89 5.53 1.08
N SER A 123 13.81 6.49 1.24
CA SER A 123 13.60 7.87 0.81
C SER A 123 13.30 7.94 -0.70
N GLY A 124 12.38 8.82 -1.09
CA GLY A 124 11.97 8.96 -2.49
C GLY A 124 11.01 7.88 -3.02
N LYS A 125 10.58 6.93 -2.17
CA LYS A 125 9.52 5.97 -2.51
C LYS A 125 8.22 6.30 -1.79
N THR A 126 7.14 6.35 -2.55
CA THR A 126 5.77 6.47 -2.06
C THR A 126 5.12 5.09 -2.09
N VAL A 127 4.56 4.67 -0.97
CA VAL A 127 3.85 3.39 -0.87
C VAL A 127 2.42 3.61 -0.40
N ALA A 128 1.51 2.74 -0.84
CA ALA A 128 0.12 2.70 -0.38
C ALA A 128 -0.22 1.33 0.22
N PHE A 129 -1.18 1.30 1.14
CA PHE A 129 -1.71 0.07 1.72
C PHE A 129 -3.20 -0.04 1.39
N ILE A 130 -3.61 -1.11 0.73
CA ILE A 130 -5.00 -1.41 0.39
C ILE A 130 -5.42 -2.77 0.96
N GLY A 131 -6.73 -2.98 1.11
CA GLY A 131 -7.28 -4.22 1.67
C GLY A 131 -8.51 -3.97 2.54
N SER A 132 -9.26 -5.02 2.87
CA SER A 132 -10.48 -4.95 3.69
C SER A 132 -10.24 -4.32 5.06
N SER A 133 -11.29 -3.83 5.72
CA SER A 133 -11.19 -3.39 7.12
C SER A 133 -10.74 -4.55 8.01
N GLY A 134 -9.98 -4.26 9.07
CA GLY A 134 -9.54 -5.28 10.04
C GLY A 134 -8.41 -6.22 9.59
N VAL A 135 -7.88 -6.09 8.36
CA VAL A 135 -6.77 -6.92 7.85
C VAL A 135 -5.38 -6.53 8.38
N GLY A 136 -5.27 -5.59 9.33
CA GLY A 136 -3.99 -5.23 9.95
C GLY A 136 -3.17 -4.14 9.27
N LYS A 137 -3.70 -3.41 8.28
CA LYS A 137 -3.03 -2.26 7.63
C LYS A 137 -2.51 -1.23 8.64
N SER A 138 -3.37 -0.75 9.55
CA SER A 138 -2.99 0.23 10.57
C SER A 138 -1.95 -0.32 11.54
N THR A 139 -1.99 -1.62 11.83
CA THR A 139 -0.99 -2.30 12.66
C THR A 139 0.39 -2.23 12.01
N LEU A 140 0.50 -2.56 10.73
CA LEU A 140 1.75 -2.47 9.95
C LEU A 140 2.28 -1.04 9.87
N ILE A 141 1.39 -0.07 9.62
CA ILE A 141 1.76 1.35 9.59
C ILE A 141 2.27 1.81 10.96
N ASN A 142 1.63 1.40 12.05
CA ASN A 142 2.01 1.83 13.40
C ASN A 142 3.31 1.17 13.89
N GLN A 143 3.62 -0.05 13.47
CA GLN A 143 4.91 -0.70 13.75
C GLN A 143 6.08 0.15 13.23
N ARG A 144 5.96 0.74 12.03
CA ARG A 144 6.95 1.71 11.50
C ARG A 144 7.19 2.87 12.46
N THR A 145 6.12 3.47 12.97
CA THR A 145 6.20 4.64 13.86
C THR A 145 6.83 4.27 15.19
N LYS A 146 6.56 3.07 15.73
CA LYS A 146 7.19 2.56 16.96
C LYS A 146 8.70 2.36 16.80
N GLN A 147 9.18 1.87 15.65
CA GLN A 147 10.61 1.72 15.40
C GLN A 147 11.34 3.07 15.28
N LYS A 148 10.72 4.09 14.67
CA LYS A 148 11.28 5.46 14.66
C LYS A 148 11.45 6.01 16.08
N LYS A 149 10.48 5.78 16.98
CA LYS A 149 10.56 6.23 18.38
C LYS A 149 11.63 5.50 19.20
N LYS A 150 11.89 4.21 18.94
CA LYS A 150 13.00 3.49 19.59
C LYS A 150 14.37 4.06 19.19
N LYS A 151 14.58 4.38 17.91
CA LYS A 151 15.84 4.97 17.41
C LYS A 151 16.11 6.41 17.88
N MET A 152 15.09 7.17 18.25
CA MET A 152 15.25 8.53 18.80
C MET A 152 15.53 8.56 20.31
N LYS A 153 15.39 7.42 20.99
CA LYS A 153 15.61 7.29 22.44
C LYS A 153 16.89 6.52 22.79
N SER A 154 17.67 6.13 21.79
CA SER A 154 19.00 5.51 21.89
C SER A 154 20.02 6.46 21.29
#